data_AF-A0A661ZYR2-F1
#
_entry.id   AF-A0A661ZYR2-F1
#
_cell.length_a   1.000
_cell.length_b   1.000
_cell.length_c   1.000
_cell.angle_alpha   90.00
_cell.angle_beta   90.00
_cell.angle_gamma   90.00
#
_symmetry.space_group_name_H-M   'P 1'
#
loop_
_entity.id
_entity.type
_entity.pdbx_description
1 polymer ?
#
loop_
_entity_poly.entity_id
_entity_poly.type
_entity_poly.pdbx_seq_one_letter_code
_entity_poly.pdbx_strand_id
1 'polypeptide(L)'
;MPLLSFSQEVENIRFEQEGKMINIYYNLSGTESYDVIIYCSTGENDWGTPLQMVTGAIGAGQTAGIDKEIIWDVLTEREKLTGEVRFKIEVINALSISLRY
;
A
#
# COMPACT_ATOMS: atom_id res chain seq x y z
N MET A 1 -30.74 -9.78 13.90
CA MET A 1 -29.39 -10.26 13.58
C MET A 1 -28.57 -9.03 13.20
N PRO A 2 -27.46 -8.70 13.89
CA PRO A 2 -26.66 -7.56 13.49
C PRO A 2 -25.89 -7.89 12.19
N LEU A 3 -25.86 -6.94 11.26
CA LEU A 3 -24.95 -6.99 10.12
C LEU A 3 -23.52 -6.82 10.66
N LEU A 4 -22.70 -7.86 10.55
CA LEU A 4 -21.26 -7.73 10.75
C LEU A 4 -20.74 -6.86 9.60
N SER A 5 -20.42 -5.60 9.91
CA SER A 5 -19.66 -4.73 9.01
C SER A 5 -18.23 -5.23 8.98
N PHE A 6 -17.85 -5.99 7.95
CA PHE A 6 -16.46 -6.30 7.69
C PHE A 6 -15.82 -5.07 7.04
N SER A 7 -15.21 -4.21 7.85
CA SER A 7 -14.28 -3.19 7.35
C SER A 7 -12.98 -3.89 6.98
N GLN A 8 -12.38 -3.48 5.86
CA GLN A 8 -10.98 -3.78 5.61
C GLN A 8 -10.11 -3.11 6.67
N GLU A 9 -9.00 -3.75 7.02
CA GLU A 9 -8.02 -3.21 7.95
C GLU A 9 -6.61 -3.46 7.44
N VAL A 10 -5.76 -2.45 7.57
CA VAL A 10 -4.34 -2.50 7.27
C VAL A 10 -3.58 -2.26 8.56
N GLU A 11 -2.74 -3.21 8.94
CA GLU A 11 -2.01 -3.17 10.19
C GLU A 11 -0.57 -3.66 10.02
N ASN A 12 0.22 -3.54 11.09
CA ASN A 12 1.60 -4.02 11.16
C ASN A 12 2.49 -3.51 10.02
N ILE A 13 2.30 -2.24 9.63
CA ILE A 13 3.12 -1.61 8.59
C ILE A 13 4.53 -1.43 9.13
N ARG A 14 5.49 -2.07 8.48
CA ARG A 14 6.93 -1.94 8.76
C ARG A 14 7.70 -1.85 7.45
N PHE A 15 8.93 -1.35 7.52
CA PHE A 15 9.78 -1.27 6.34
C PHE A 15 11.23 -1.51 6.71
N GLU A 16 11.97 -2.08 5.76
CA GLU A 16 13.38 -2.41 5.88
C GLU A 16 14.10 -1.87 4.63
N GLN A 17 15.26 -1.27 4.84
CA GLN A 17 16.08 -0.77 3.74
C GLN A 17 17.19 -1.77 3.42
N GLU A 18 17.22 -2.22 2.17
CA GLU A 18 18.26 -3.08 1.61
C GLU A 18 18.99 -2.36 0.48
N GLY A 19 20.05 -1.64 0.84
CA GLY A 19 20.78 -0.80 -0.11
C GLY A 19 19.89 0.31 -0.68
N LYS A 20 19.56 0.20 -1.97
CA LYS A 20 18.69 1.14 -2.68
C LYS A 20 17.21 0.75 -2.70
N MET A 21 16.89 -0.43 -2.20
CA MET A 21 15.54 -0.97 -2.17
C MET A 21 14.94 -0.75 -0.78
N ILE A 22 13.64 -0.49 -0.72
CA ILE A 22 12.88 -0.49 0.52
C ILE A 22 11.80 -1.55 0.41
N ASN A 23 11.86 -2.53 1.31
CA ASN A 23 10.86 -3.59 1.45
C ASN A 23 9.85 -3.13 2.50
N ILE A 24 8.59 -3.07 2.13
CA ILE A 24 7.49 -2.55 2.95
C ILE A 24 6.52 -3.69 3.17
N TYR A 25 6.29 -4.02 4.43
CA TYR A 25 5.44 -5.14 4.82
C TYR A 25 4.18 -4.62 5.50
N TYR A 26 3.05 -5.28 5.22
CA TYR A 26 1.78 -4.96 5.85
C TYR A 26 0.90 -6.21 5.95
N ASN A 27 -0.01 -6.20 6.91
CA ASN A 27 -1.11 -7.15 6.97
C ASN A 27 -2.35 -6.50 6.38
N LEU A 28 -3.09 -7.28 5.59
CA LEU A 28 -4.39 -6.90 5.06
C LEU A 28 -5.42 -7.89 5.54
N SER A 29 -6.45 -7.41 6.22
CA SER A 29 -7.63 -8.20 6.56
C SER A 29 -8.85 -7.65 5.82
N GLY A 30 -9.76 -8.55 5.47
CA GLY A 30 -10.87 -8.25 4.57
C GLY A 30 -11.38 -9.50 3.89
N THR A 31 -12.54 -9.42 3.25
CA THR A 31 -13.16 -10.56 2.55
C THR A 31 -13.21 -10.38 1.04
N GLU A 32 -12.91 -9.17 0.55
CA GLU A 32 -13.00 -8.81 -0.85
C GLU A 32 -11.62 -8.67 -1.50
N SER A 33 -11.61 -8.28 -2.78
CA SER A 33 -10.39 -7.85 -3.46
C SER A 33 -10.26 -6.33 -3.37
N TYR A 34 -9.04 -5.88 -3.12
CA TYR A 34 -8.74 -4.48 -2.91
C TYR A 34 -7.70 -3.97 -3.90
N ASP A 35 -7.73 -2.67 -4.15
CA ASP A 35 -6.66 -1.93 -4.80
C ASP A 35 -5.77 -1.32 -3.74
N VAL A 36 -4.49 -1.67 -3.76
CA VAL A 36 -3.49 -1.23 -2.79
C VAL A 36 -2.65 -0.15 -3.42
N ILE A 37 -2.61 1.02 -2.77
CA ILE A 37 -1.87 2.19 -3.21
C ILE A 37 -0.91 2.58 -2.10
N ILE A 38 0.33 2.93 -2.47
CA ILE A 38 1.35 3.34 -1.51
C ILE A 38 1.86 4.74 -1.80
N TYR A 39 2.12 5.49 -0.74
CA TYR A 39 2.62 6.85 -0.77
C TYR A 39 3.88 6.97 0.10
N CYS A 40 4.76 7.89 -0.27
CA CYS A 40 5.95 8.21 0.51
C CYS A 40 6.08 9.73 0.70
N SER A 41 6.21 10.15 1.96
CA SER A 41 6.56 11.52 2.33
C SER A 41 7.96 11.58 2.94
N THR A 42 8.69 12.66 2.67
CA THR A 42 10.00 12.98 3.28
C THR A 42 9.92 14.25 4.14
N GLY A 43 8.75 14.58 4.67
CA GLY A 43 8.47 15.79 5.43
C GLY A 43 7.18 15.67 6.25
N GLU A 44 6.70 16.79 6.80
CA GLU A 44 5.64 16.72 7.81
C GLU A 44 4.22 16.59 7.26
N ASN A 45 3.89 17.12 6.07
CA ASN A 45 2.48 17.36 5.71
C ASN A 45 2.01 16.93 4.30
N ASP A 46 2.87 16.46 3.40
CA ASP A 46 2.45 16.11 2.03
C ASP A 46 2.79 14.66 1.66
N TRP A 47 1.77 13.86 1.36
CA TRP A 47 1.92 12.46 0.90
C TRP A 47 2.27 12.35 -0.59
N GLY A 48 2.24 13.46 -1.33
CA GLY A 48 2.57 13.50 -2.76
C GLY A 48 1.68 12.59 -3.61
N THR A 49 2.21 12.16 -4.75
CA THR A 49 1.59 11.17 -5.64
C THR A 49 1.90 9.74 -5.19
N PRO A 50 1.06 8.75 -5.55
CA PRO A 50 1.38 7.35 -5.32
C PRO A 50 2.71 6.94 -5.95
N LEU A 51 3.45 6.07 -5.28
CA LEU A 51 4.67 5.49 -5.82
C LEU A 51 4.35 4.67 -7.07
N GLN A 52 5.16 4.85 -8.12
CA GLN A 52 4.98 4.16 -9.39
C GLN A 52 6.01 3.04 -9.60
N MET A 53 7.21 3.17 -9.02
CA MET A 53 8.31 2.22 -9.24
C MET A 53 8.36 1.14 -8.16
N VAL A 54 7.20 0.55 -7.93
CA VAL A 54 6.93 -0.42 -6.86
C VAL A 54 6.44 -1.74 -7.44
N THR A 55 6.82 -2.83 -6.79
CA THR A 55 6.46 -4.20 -7.19
C THR A 55 6.00 -5.02 -5.99
N GLY A 56 5.40 -6.18 -6.23
CA GLY A 56 4.90 -7.08 -5.18
C GLY A 56 3.41 -6.94 -4.93
N ALA A 57 3.01 -6.93 -3.66
CA ALA A 57 1.62 -6.90 -3.21
C ALA A 57 1.00 -5.49 -3.32
N ILE A 58 0.94 -4.97 -4.53
CA ILE A 58 0.43 -3.62 -4.84
C ILE A 58 -0.56 -3.66 -6.01
N GLY A 59 -1.39 -2.62 -6.14
CA GLY A 59 -2.39 -2.48 -7.19
C GLY A 59 -3.65 -3.30 -6.95
N ALA A 60 -4.45 -3.48 -8.00
CA ALA A 60 -5.75 -4.12 -7.95
C ALA A 60 -5.68 -5.63 -7.73
N GLY A 61 -6.72 -6.20 -7.12
CA GLY A 61 -6.89 -7.64 -6.97
C GLY A 61 -6.18 -8.24 -5.74
N GLN A 62 -5.73 -7.40 -4.81
CA GLN A 62 -5.08 -7.87 -3.59
C GLN A 62 -6.13 -8.40 -2.62
N THR A 63 -5.92 -9.63 -2.14
CA THR A 63 -6.74 -10.25 -1.09
C THR A 63 -6.05 -10.12 0.26
N ALA A 64 -6.80 -10.43 1.32
CA ALA A 64 -6.27 -10.54 2.66
C ALA A 64 -5.04 -11.46 2.74
N GLY A 65 -4.13 -11.13 3.65
CA GLY A 65 -2.88 -11.84 3.87
C GLY A 65 -2.01 -11.16 4.92
N ILE A 66 -1.11 -11.94 5.52
CA ILE A 66 -0.11 -11.47 6.47
C ILE A 66 1.23 -11.26 5.77
N ASP A 67 2.03 -10.32 6.25
CA ASP A 67 3.38 -10.03 5.75
C ASP A 67 3.44 -9.85 4.22
N LYS A 68 2.42 -9.20 3.66
CA LYS A 68 2.39 -8.84 2.25
C LYS A 68 3.50 -7.83 1.99
N GLU A 69 4.31 -8.08 0.98
CA GLU A 69 5.52 -7.31 0.69
C GLU A 69 5.35 -6.43 -0.55
N ILE A 70 5.72 -5.15 -0.40
CA ILE A 70 5.86 -4.18 -1.49
C ILE A 70 7.33 -3.78 -1.54
N ILE A 71 7.94 -3.89 -2.72
CA ILE A 71 9.33 -3.55 -2.94
C ILE A 71 9.39 -2.26 -3.75
N TRP A 72 10.05 -1.24 -3.20
CA TRP A 72 10.27 0.04 -3.86
C TRP A 72 11.73 0.23 -4.28
N ASP A 73 11.96 0.45 -5.58
CA ASP A 73 13.27 0.91 -6.08
C ASP A 73 13.35 2.44 -5.99
N VAL A 74 13.89 2.92 -4.87
CA VAL A 74 13.95 4.34 -4.52
C VAL A 74 14.63 5.16 -5.62
N LEU A 75 15.73 4.66 -6.18
CA LEU A 75 16.56 5.41 -7.12
C LEU A 75 15.95 5.50 -8.53
N THR A 76 14.98 4.64 -8.84
CA THR A 76 14.25 4.71 -10.12
C THR A 76 13.23 5.84 -10.10
N GLU A 77 12.73 6.21 -8.91
CA GLU A 77 11.68 7.23 -8.76
C GLU A 77 12.20 8.55 -8.19
N ARG A 78 13.26 8.52 -7.38
CA ARG A 78 13.84 9.71 -6.73
C ARG A 78 15.35 9.68 -6.80
N GLU A 79 15.97 10.83 -7.09
CA GLU A 79 17.44 10.95 -7.09
C GLU A 79 18.06 10.69 -5.72
N LYS A 80 17.35 11.02 -4.63
CA LYS A 80 17.76 10.75 -3.25
C LYS A 80 16.56 10.66 -2.31
N LEU A 81 16.73 9.91 -1.22
CA LEU A 81 15.80 9.86 -0.10
C LEU A 81 16.54 10.36 1.15
N THR A 82 16.16 11.54 1.64
CA THR A 82 16.82 12.19 2.78
C THR A 82 15.78 12.76 3.73
N GLY A 83 16.04 12.68 5.04
CA GLY A 83 15.15 13.16 6.08
C GLY A 83 14.32 12.04 6.71
N GLU A 84 13.27 12.42 7.44
CA GLU A 84 12.32 11.48 8.02
C GLU A 84 11.41 10.94 6.91
N VAL A 85 11.43 9.62 6.69
CA VAL A 85 10.62 8.97 5.66
C VAL A 85 9.38 8.37 6.31
N ARG A 86 8.21 8.69 5.78
CA ARG A 86 6.94 8.11 6.20
C ARG A 86 6.26 7.44 5.01
N PHE A 87 5.68 6.27 5.26
CA PHE A 87 4.88 5.54 4.28
C PHE A 87 3.41 5.51 4.69
N LYS A 88 2.53 5.63 3.70
CA LYS A 88 1.09 5.45 3.88
C LYS A 88 0.62 4.41 2.86
N ILE A 89 -0.11 3.42 3.34
CA ILE A 89 -0.80 2.44 2.51
C ILE A 89 -2.28 2.77 2.53
N GLU A 90 -2.87 2.88 1.35
CA GLU A 90 -4.30 3.09 1.15
C GLU A 90 -4.89 1.89 0.43
N VAL A 91 -6.00 1.38 0.96
CA VAL A 91 -6.67 0.18 0.45
C VAL A 91 -8.09 0.54 0.07
N ILE A 92 -8.33 0.53 -1.24
CA ILE A 92 -9.60 0.89 -1.83
C ILE A 92 -10.33 -0.38 -2.21
N ASN A 93 -11.61 -0.47 -1.88
CA ASN A 93 -12.42 -1.58 -2.34
C ASN A 93 -12.58 -1.49 -3.87
N ALA A 94 -12.20 -2.56 -4.58
CA ALA A 94 -12.43 -2.64 -6.01
C ALA A 94 -13.92 -2.95 -6.24
N LEU A 95 -14.80 -1.97 -6.00
CA LEU A 95 -16.22 -2.11 -6.31
C LEU A 95 -16.36 -2.41 -7.80
N SER A 96 -16.72 -3.65 -8.12
CA SER A 96 -17.17 -4.02 -9.45
C SER A 96 -18.51 -3.33 -9.70
N ILE A 97 -18.49 -2.10 -10.23
CA ILE A 97 -19.69 -1.48 -10.78
C ILE A 97 -20.02 -2.24 -12.07
N SER A 98 -20.77 -3.34 -11.96
CA SER A 98 -21.38 -3.97 -13.12
C SER A 98 -22.53 -3.06 -13.59
N LEU A 99 -22.25 -2.17 -14.55
CA LEU A 99 -23.32 -1.50 -15.29
C LEU A 99 -23.98 -2.56 -16.18
N ARG A 100 -25.14 -3.07 -15.75
CA ARG A 100 -26.05 -3.79 -16.65
C ARG A 100 -26.82 -2.75 -17.46
N TYR A 101 -26.66 -2.82 -18.78
CA TYR A 101 -27.49 -2.14 -19.78
C TYR A 101 -28.82 -2.89 -19.97
#